data_AF-A0A6M1SDI5-F1
#
_entry.id   AF-A0A6M1SDI5-F1
#
_cell.length_a   1.000
_cell.length_b   1.000
_cell.length_c   1.000
_cell.angle_alpha   90.00
_cell.angle_beta   90.00
_cell.angle_gamma   90.00
#
_symmetry.space_group_name_H-M   'P 1'
#
loop_
_entity.id
_entity.type
_entity.pdbx_description
1 polymer ?
#
loop_
_entity_poly.entity_id
_entity_poly.type
_entity_poly.pdbx_seq_one_letter_code
_entity_poly.pdbx_strand_id
1 'polypeptide(L)'
;MTDSPDSHTRDSSQQSPASSNNQSIIAQQLTYSGPLPPSAEMEKYERISPGAADRILAMAEKEQAHRHAQEEKENAVNSRIAESNIRSQDASISEIKRGQWMAYSLGLIFLGITVMLGLNGHEVAASTLGLGGVAAVATVFIKVRNKQ
;
A
#
# COMPACT_ATOMS: atom_id res chain seq x y z
N MET A 1 -76.70 -12.04 -7.85
CA MET A 1 -77.39 -10.74 -7.71
C MET A 1 -76.33 -9.72 -7.32
N THR A 2 -75.70 -9.03 -8.27
CA THR A 2 -76.17 -7.74 -8.87
C THR A 2 -76.19 -6.65 -7.79
N ASP A 3 -75.55 -5.49 -7.89
CA ASP A 3 -75.09 -4.73 -9.05
C ASP A 3 -74.15 -3.60 -8.55
N SER A 4 -73.42 -2.98 -9.47
CA SER A 4 -72.63 -1.75 -9.25
C SER A 4 -73.52 -0.55 -8.87
N PRO A 5 -72.90 0.58 -8.50
CA PRO A 5 -73.08 1.73 -9.38
C PRO A 5 -71.78 2.50 -9.65
N ASP A 6 -71.47 2.57 -10.94
CA ASP A 6 -71.19 3.77 -11.73
C ASP A 6 -70.26 4.87 -11.18
N SER A 7 -69.13 4.96 -11.87
CA SER A 7 -68.32 6.16 -12.10
C SER A 7 -69.15 7.37 -12.54
N HIS A 8 -68.77 8.58 -12.10
CA HIS A 8 -68.42 9.67 -13.03
C HIS A 8 -67.62 10.78 -12.33
N THR A 9 -66.55 11.14 -13.04
CA THR A 9 -65.52 12.16 -12.86
C THR A 9 -66.04 13.60 -12.97
N ARG A 10 -65.37 14.54 -12.28
CA ARG A 10 -64.94 15.92 -12.70
C ARG A 10 -64.65 16.73 -11.42
N ASP A 11 -63.40 16.86 -11.03
CA ASP A 11 -62.50 17.98 -11.39
C ASP A 11 -63.01 19.33 -10.88
N SER A 12 -62.30 19.90 -9.89
CA SER A 12 -62.10 21.35 -9.69
C SER A 12 -61.24 21.59 -8.45
N SER A 13 -59.95 21.72 -8.72
CA SER A 13 -58.94 22.48 -7.98
C SER A 13 -59.44 23.64 -7.10
N GLN A 14 -59.10 23.61 -5.82
CA GLN A 14 -58.76 24.81 -5.03
C GLN A 14 -57.94 24.40 -3.79
N GLN A 15 -56.65 24.16 -4.00
CA GLN A 15 -55.68 24.10 -2.92
C GLN A 15 -54.95 25.45 -2.89
N SER A 16 -55.34 26.27 -1.91
CA SER A 16 -54.77 27.59 -1.63
C SER A 16 -53.25 27.52 -1.44
N PRO A 17 -52.47 28.50 -1.95
CA PRO A 17 -51.03 28.50 -1.78
C PRO A 17 -50.68 28.96 -0.36
N ALA A 18 -50.21 28.04 0.47
CA ALA A 18 -49.51 28.40 1.70
C ALA A 18 -48.13 28.95 1.30
N SER A 19 -47.97 30.27 1.39
CA SER A 19 -46.69 30.97 1.24
C SER A 19 -45.70 30.50 2.31
N SER A 20 -44.90 29.48 1.99
CA SER A 20 -43.74 29.09 2.79
C SER A 20 -42.55 29.96 2.39
N ASN A 21 -42.38 31.09 3.07
CA ASN A 21 -41.20 31.94 2.96
C ASN A 21 -40.02 31.26 3.67
N ASN A 22 -39.44 30.24 3.04
CA ASN A 22 -38.19 29.61 3.48
C ASN A 22 -37.00 30.50 3.06
N GLN A 23 -36.75 31.56 3.83
CA GLN A 23 -35.47 32.28 3.74
C GLN A 23 -34.41 31.46 4.48
N SER A 24 -33.67 30.64 3.73
CA SER A 24 -32.47 30.01 4.23
C SER A 24 -31.40 31.07 4.47
N ILE A 25 -31.07 31.36 5.73
CA ILE A 25 -29.88 32.15 6.08
C ILE A 25 -28.66 31.30 5.71
N ILE A 26 -27.96 31.67 4.63
CA ILE A 26 -26.70 31.05 4.24
C ILE A 26 -25.60 31.69 5.11
N ALA A 27 -25.19 31.00 6.17
CA ALA A 27 -24.00 31.37 6.92
C ALA A 27 -22.75 31.01 6.10
N GLN A 28 -22.02 32.01 5.60
CA GLN A 28 -20.70 31.78 5.00
C GLN A 28 -19.71 31.50 6.13
N GLN A 29 -19.35 30.23 6.31
CA GLN A 29 -18.26 29.81 7.19
C GLN A 29 -16.95 29.83 6.40
N LEU A 30 -16.09 30.82 6.65
CA LEU A 30 -14.71 30.78 6.17
C LEU A 30 -13.93 29.76 7.02
N THR A 31 -13.77 28.55 6.49
CA THR A 31 -12.85 27.56 7.08
C THR A 31 -11.48 27.78 6.44
N TYR A 32 -10.53 28.25 7.25
CA TYR A 32 -9.14 28.35 6.82
C TYR A 32 -8.30 27.30 7.55
N SER A 33 -7.43 26.63 6.81
CA SER A 33 -6.51 25.63 7.34
C SER A 33 -5.11 25.94 6.86
N GLY A 34 -4.24 26.29 7.80
CA GLY A 34 -2.86 26.68 7.54
C GLY A 34 -2.22 27.23 8.80
N PRO A 35 -0.87 27.22 8.89
CA PRO A 35 -0.15 27.68 10.09
C PRO A 35 -0.22 29.20 10.31
N LEU A 36 -0.67 29.95 9.29
CA LEU A 36 -0.73 31.41 9.29
C LEU A 36 -2.14 31.86 8.92
N PRO A 37 -2.79 32.76 9.69
CA PRO A 37 -4.10 33.27 9.33
C PRO A 37 -4.06 34.06 8.01
N PRO A 38 -5.20 34.24 7.33
CA PRO A 38 -5.28 35.06 6.12
C PRO A 38 -4.74 36.47 6.36
N SER A 39 -4.14 37.09 5.33
CA SER A 39 -3.52 38.42 5.43
C SER A 39 -4.47 39.51 5.97
N ALA A 40 -5.74 39.48 5.56
CA ALA A 40 -6.77 40.40 6.04
C ALA A 40 -7.14 40.21 7.53
N GLU A 41 -6.84 39.05 8.12
CA GLU A 41 -7.02 38.78 9.54
C GLU A 41 -5.76 39.10 10.36
N MET A 42 -4.56 38.89 9.79
CA MET A 42 -3.29 39.32 10.41
C MET A 42 -3.31 40.81 10.77
N GLU A 43 -3.82 41.65 9.87
CA GLU A 43 -3.94 43.10 10.12
C GLU A 43 -4.87 43.40 11.31
N LYS A 44 -5.95 42.63 11.48
CA LYS A 44 -6.87 42.79 12.62
C LYS A 44 -6.20 42.40 13.93
N TYR A 45 -5.44 41.31 13.94
CA TYR A 45 -4.67 40.89 15.12
C TYR A 45 -3.66 41.95 15.54
N GLU A 46 -2.94 42.54 14.58
CA GLU A 46 -1.97 43.60 14.83
C GLU A 46 -2.62 44.88 15.37
N ARG A 47 -3.81 45.24 14.86
CA ARG A 47 -4.59 46.38 15.36
C ARG A 47 -5.14 46.17 16.77
N ILE A 48 -5.50 44.94 17.13
CA ILE A 48 -6.04 44.60 18.47
C ILE A 48 -4.91 44.53 19.50
N SER A 49 -3.78 43.92 19.11
CA SER A 49 -2.60 43.75 19.95
C SER A 49 -1.36 43.95 19.08
N PRO A 50 -0.73 45.14 19.13
CA PRO A 50 0.51 45.38 18.41
C PRO A 50 1.57 44.32 18.75
N GLY A 51 2.24 43.79 17.73
CA GLY A 51 3.19 42.67 17.81
C GLY A 51 2.55 41.27 17.78
N ALA A 52 1.23 41.16 17.64
CA ALA A 52 0.57 39.86 17.54
C ALA A 52 0.92 39.15 16.23
N ALA A 53 1.01 39.87 15.11
CA ALA A 53 1.33 39.26 13.82
C ALA A 53 2.74 38.63 13.83
N ASP A 54 3.72 39.32 14.40
CA ASP A 54 5.10 38.85 14.54
C ASP A 54 5.19 37.59 15.43
N ARG A 55 4.46 37.57 16.55
CA ARG A 55 4.39 36.39 17.44
C ARG A 55 3.75 35.18 16.77
N ILE A 56 2.72 35.38 15.94
CA ILE A 56 2.08 34.31 15.18
C ILE A 56 3.04 33.78 14.10
N LEU A 57 3.74 34.67 13.40
CA LEU A 57 4.72 34.29 12.39
C LEU A 57 5.89 33.51 13.01
N ALA A 58 6.45 34.00 14.11
CA ALA A 58 7.51 33.31 14.84
C ALA A 58 7.06 31.93 15.37
N MET A 59 5.79 31.80 15.77
CA MET A 59 5.22 30.50 16.17
C MET A 59 5.12 29.54 14.98
N ALA A 60 4.64 30.02 13.83
CA ALA A 60 4.54 29.24 12.60
C ALA A 60 5.92 28.79 12.08
N GLU A 61 6.92 29.68 12.11
CA GLU A 61 8.30 29.37 11.73
C GLU A 61 8.92 28.31 12.64
N LYS A 62 8.71 28.43 13.96
CA LYS A 62 9.20 27.45 14.94
C LYS A 62 8.56 26.08 14.74
N GLU A 63 7.26 26.04 14.46
CA GLU A 63 6.54 24.79 14.17
C GLU A 63 7.03 24.15 12.86
N GLN A 64 7.24 24.96 11.82
CA GLN A 64 7.80 24.51 10.55
C GLN A 64 9.23 23.94 10.73
N ALA A 65 10.08 24.63 11.49
CA ALA A 65 11.43 24.15 11.78
C ALA A 65 11.42 22.84 12.57
N HIS A 66 10.50 22.69 13.54
CA HIS A 66 10.34 21.46 14.29
C HIS A 66 9.91 20.29 13.38
N ARG A 67 8.92 20.52 12.50
CA ARG A 67 8.49 19.53 11.52
C ARG A 67 9.61 19.11 10.57
N HIS A 68 10.35 20.06 10.00
CA HIS A 68 11.49 19.76 9.13
C HIS A 68 12.57 18.95 9.84
N ALA A 69 12.88 19.29 11.09
CA ALA A 69 13.85 18.54 11.88
C ALA A 69 13.38 17.10 12.18
N GLN A 70 12.07 16.89 12.32
CA GLN A 70 11.50 15.56 12.52
C GLN A 70 11.50 14.75 11.21
N GLU A 71 11.09 15.35 10.10
CA GLU A 71 11.15 14.75 8.77
C GLU A 71 12.60 14.38 8.39
N GLU A 72 13.58 15.23 8.69
CA GLU A 72 15.00 14.94 8.45
C GLU A 72 15.49 13.75 9.29
N LYS A 73 15.10 13.67 10.57
CA LYS A 73 15.42 12.51 11.42
C LYS A 73 14.79 11.22 10.92
N GLU A 74 13.52 11.28 10.51
CA GLU A 74 12.81 10.12 9.95
C GLU A 74 13.47 9.66 8.64
N ASN A 75 13.82 10.60 7.75
CA ASN A 75 14.52 10.33 6.51
C ASN A 75 15.93 9.75 6.76
N ALA A 76 16.65 10.25 7.76
CA ALA A 76 17.96 9.73 8.16
C ALA A 76 17.88 8.32 8.75
N VAL A 77 16.81 7.98 9.46
CA VAL A 77 16.57 6.62 9.97
C VAL A 77 16.20 5.69 8.81
N ASN A 78 15.30 6.11 7.93
CA ASN A 78 14.85 5.33 6.78
C ASN A 78 16.00 5.01 5.81
N SER A 79 16.88 5.97 5.54
CA SER A 79 18.07 5.77 4.71
C SER A 79 19.08 4.80 5.34
N ARG A 80 19.33 4.90 6.65
CA ARG A 80 20.17 3.92 7.37
C ARG A 80 19.61 2.50 7.32
N ILE A 81 18.30 2.35 7.41
CA ILE A 81 17.64 1.04 7.29
C ILE A 81 17.79 0.50 5.87
N ALA A 82 17.56 1.34 4.85
CA ALA A 82 17.73 0.95 3.44
C ALA A 82 19.17 0.48 3.15
N GLU A 83 20.18 1.20 3.65
CA GLU A 83 21.59 0.80 3.49
C GLU A 83 21.94 -0.49 4.26
N SER A 84 21.37 -0.69 5.44
CA SER A 84 21.61 -1.90 6.25
C SER A 84 21.04 -3.18 5.59
N ASN A 85 19.91 -3.05 4.89
CA ASN A 85 19.29 -4.15 4.15
C ASN A 85 20.12 -4.56 2.92
N ILE A 86 20.83 -3.62 2.29
CA ILE A 86 21.68 -3.90 1.13
C ILE A 86 22.95 -4.65 1.56
N ARG A 87 23.59 -4.23 2.66
CA ARG A 87 24.83 -4.85 3.14
C ARG A 87 24.63 -6.29 3.65
N SER A 88 23.46 -6.60 4.20
CA SER A 88 23.11 -7.97 4.59
C SER A 88 22.76 -8.86 3.38
N GLN A 89 22.24 -8.26 2.30
CA GLN A 89 21.97 -8.98 1.06
C GLN A 89 23.27 -9.43 0.37
N ASP A 90 24.31 -8.59 0.34
CA ASP A 90 25.61 -8.95 -0.28
C ASP A 90 26.30 -10.13 0.41
N ALA A 91 26.20 -10.22 1.74
CA ALA A 91 26.73 -11.35 2.50
C ALA A 91 26.02 -12.67 2.09
N SER A 92 24.69 -12.64 1.98
CA SER A 92 23.88 -13.81 1.61
C SER A 92 24.07 -14.26 0.16
N ILE A 93 24.38 -13.34 -0.77
CA ILE A 93 24.62 -13.67 -2.18
C ILE A 93 25.86 -14.56 -2.35
N SER A 94 26.89 -14.35 -1.52
CA SER A 94 28.11 -15.16 -1.58
C SER A 94 27.88 -16.61 -1.12
N GLU A 95 27.01 -16.83 -0.14
CA GLU A 95 26.62 -18.15 0.35
C GLU A 95 25.74 -18.88 -0.66
N ILE A 96 24.79 -18.19 -1.29
CA ILE A 96 23.92 -18.76 -2.33
C ILE A 96 24.75 -19.21 -3.54
N LYS A 97 25.72 -18.40 -3.99
CA LYS A 97 26.61 -18.76 -5.12
C LYS A 97 27.45 -20.00 -4.84
N ARG A 98 27.96 -20.16 -3.60
CA ARG A 98 28.71 -21.36 -3.19
C ARG A 98 27.78 -22.58 -3.13
N GLY A 99 26.58 -22.43 -2.59
CA GLY A 99 25.57 -23.50 -2.55
C GLY A 99 25.15 -23.98 -3.94
N GLN A 100 24.98 -23.06 -4.90
CA GLN A 100 24.66 -23.41 -6.28
C GLN A 100 25.77 -24.21 -6.96
N TRP A 101 27.03 -23.86 -6.70
CA TRP A 101 28.17 -24.61 -7.26
C TRP A 101 28.29 -26.01 -6.65
N MET A 102 28.03 -26.15 -5.35
CA MET A 102 27.95 -27.46 -4.69
C MET A 102 26.81 -28.32 -5.28
N ALA A 103 25.61 -27.76 -5.43
CA ALA A 103 24.47 -28.46 -6.03
C ALA A 103 24.71 -28.88 -7.49
N TYR A 104 25.35 -28.01 -8.29
CA TYR A 104 25.74 -28.32 -9.66
C TYR A 104 26.73 -29.49 -9.73
N SER A 105 27.78 -29.46 -8.90
CA SER A 105 28.78 -30.53 -8.84
C SER A 105 28.16 -31.87 -8.42
N LEU A 106 27.28 -31.86 -7.42
CA LEU A 106 26.58 -33.06 -6.95
C LEU A 106 25.64 -33.63 -8.01
N GLY A 107 24.93 -32.76 -8.74
CA GLY A 107 24.08 -33.16 -9.86
C GLY A 107 24.86 -33.82 -11.00
N LEU A 108 26.05 -33.29 -11.33
CA LEU A 108 26.93 -33.86 -12.35
C LEU A 108 27.44 -35.26 -11.95
N ILE A 109 27.87 -35.42 -10.69
CA ILE A 109 28.31 -36.71 -10.14
C ILE A 109 27.16 -37.71 -10.15
N PHE A 110 25.98 -37.32 -9.68
CA PHE A 110 24.80 -38.16 -9.65
C PHE A 110 24.41 -38.65 -11.06
N LEU A 111 24.38 -37.74 -12.03
CA LEU A 111 24.11 -38.06 -13.43
C LEU A 111 25.15 -39.02 -14.02
N GLY A 112 26.44 -38.80 -13.71
CA GLY A 112 27.52 -39.70 -14.11
C GLY A 112 27.37 -41.12 -13.56
N ILE A 113 27.01 -41.26 -12.27
CA ILE A 113 26.76 -42.55 -11.62
C ILE A 113 25.58 -43.26 -12.30
N THR A 114 24.46 -42.56 -12.52
CA THR A 114 23.28 -43.13 -13.18
C THR A 114 23.60 -43.69 -14.57
N VAL A 115 24.37 -42.93 -15.38
CA VAL A 115 24.78 -43.38 -16.72
C VAL A 115 25.74 -44.57 -16.63
N MET A 116 26.71 -44.53 -15.72
CA MET A 116 27.67 -45.62 -15.52
C MET A 116 26.96 -46.93 -15.13
N LEU A 117 25.95 -46.88 -14.26
CA LEU A 117 25.16 -48.06 -13.90
C LEU A 117 24.39 -48.62 -15.10
N GLY A 118 23.82 -47.75 -15.93
CA GLY A 118 23.12 -48.15 -17.16
C GLY A 118 24.03 -48.87 -18.15
N LEU A 119 25.25 -48.35 -18.36
CA LEU A 119 26.22 -48.97 -19.28
C LEU A 119 26.77 -50.31 -18.76
N ASN A 120 26.86 -50.51 -17.45
CA ASN A 120 27.28 -51.77 -16.83
C ASN A 120 26.14 -52.80 -16.70
N GLY A 121 25.02 -52.61 -17.39
CA GLY A 121 23.89 -53.55 -17.42
C GLY A 121 22.98 -53.53 -16.19
N HIS A 122 23.18 -52.60 -15.25
CA HIS A 122 22.31 -52.44 -14.07
C HIS A 122 21.11 -51.53 -14.40
N GLU A 123 20.30 -51.96 -15.37
CA GLU A 123 19.20 -51.16 -15.94
C GLU A 123 18.13 -50.76 -14.91
N VAL A 124 17.77 -51.68 -14.00
CA VAL A 124 16.79 -51.41 -12.94
C VAL A 124 17.29 -50.35 -11.95
N ALA A 125 18.57 -50.40 -11.58
CA ALA A 125 19.17 -49.43 -10.67
C ALA A 125 19.33 -48.05 -11.33
N ALA A 126 19.73 -48.00 -12.60
CA ALA A 126 19.82 -46.76 -13.36
C ALA A 126 18.44 -46.11 -13.57
N SER A 127 17.43 -46.91 -13.91
CA SER A 127 16.07 -46.44 -14.14
C SER A 127 15.42 -45.87 -12.88
N THR A 128 15.56 -46.56 -11.74
CA THR A 128 15.01 -46.11 -10.45
C THR A 128 15.67 -44.82 -9.96
N LEU A 129 16.99 -44.70 -10.09
CA LEU A 129 17.72 -43.47 -9.74
C LEU A 129 17.35 -42.30 -10.66
N GLY A 130 17.27 -42.54 -11.98
CA GLY A 130 16.91 -41.52 -12.95
C GLY A 130 15.48 -40.99 -12.77
N LEU A 131 14.49 -41.90 -12.75
CA LEU A 131 13.09 -41.53 -12.54
C LEU A 131 12.85 -40.90 -11.16
N GLY A 132 13.50 -41.43 -10.11
CA GLY A 132 13.42 -40.87 -8.76
C GLY A 132 13.93 -39.43 -8.69
N GLY A 133 15.05 -39.14 -9.36
CA GLY A 133 15.61 -37.78 -9.43
C GLY A 133 14.68 -36.78 -10.13
N VAL A 134 14.12 -37.16 -11.27
CA VAL A 134 13.18 -36.31 -12.02
C VAL A 134 11.89 -36.05 -11.22
N ALA A 135 11.36 -37.08 -10.56
CA ALA A 135 10.18 -36.95 -9.70
C ALA A 135 10.45 -36.04 -8.50
N ALA A 136 11.63 -36.12 -7.88
CA ALA A 136 12.02 -35.23 -6.79
C ALA A 136 12.07 -33.76 -7.24
N VAL A 137 12.62 -33.47 -8.42
CA VAL A 137 12.64 -32.10 -8.98
C VAL A 137 11.21 -31.63 -9.28
N ALA A 138 10.39 -32.46 -9.91
CA ALA A 138 9.00 -32.13 -10.24
C ALA A 138 8.15 -31.84 -8.99
N THR A 139 8.30 -32.65 -7.94
CA THR A 139 7.59 -32.44 -6.66
C THR A 139 7.99 -31.13 -5.97
N VAL A 140 9.27 -30.76 -6.02
CA VAL A 140 9.74 -29.45 -5.52
C VAL A 140 9.07 -28.31 -6.29
N PHE A 141 9.04 -28.37 -7.63
CA PHE A 141 8.38 -27.34 -8.45
C PHE A 141 6.88 -27.21 -8.15
N ILE A 142 6.17 -28.34 -7.98
CA ILE A 142 4.75 -28.34 -7.61
C ILE A 142 4.56 -27.69 -6.23
N LYS A 143 5.40 -28.04 -5.25
CA LYS A 143 5.33 -27.51 -3.88
C LYS A 143 5.66 -26.01 -3.82
N VAL A 144 6.61 -25.54 -4.63
CA VAL A 144 6.95 -24.11 -4.75
C VAL A 144 5.76 -23.33 -5.32
N ARG A 145 5.12 -23.84 -6.38
CA ARG A 145 3.94 -23.18 -6.98
C ARG A 145 2.76 -23.06 -6.01
N ASN A 146 2.56 -24.03 -5.11
CA ASN A 146 1.45 -24.02 -4.17
C ASN A 146 1.68 -23.12 -2.93
N LYS A 147 2.88 -22.55 -2.78
CA LYS A 147 3.23 -21.63 -1.70
C LYS A 147 3.21 -20.16 -2.12
N GLN A 148 3.02 -19.87 -3.41
CA GLN A 148 2.76 -18.55 -3.95
C GLN A 148 1.26 -18.39 -4.18
#